data_AF-A0A516SM38-F1
#
_entry.id   AF-A0A516SM38-F1
#
_cell.length_a   1.000
_cell.length_b   1.000
_cell.length_c   1.000
_cell.angle_alpha   90.00
_cell.angle_beta   90.00
_cell.angle_gamma   90.00
#
_symmetry.space_group_name_H-M   'P 1'
#
loop_
_entity.id
_entity.type
_entity.pdbx_description
1 polymer ?
#
loop_
_entity_poly.entity_id
_entity_poly.type
_entity_poly.pdbx_seq_one_letter_code
_entity_poly.pdbx_strand_id
1 'polypeptide(L)'
;MDLTKTGVGQFSARYGFLGKPIRIRSRILDPGVQVVPGISCPDITLDADSFSQLKLEVRRVFITENETNFLAFPCVSGSMIVFGSGYGWEALAKARWLERCEVYYWGDIDTHGFAILDKLRKYFPHVTSLSMDRDTLQAYSELWGIEDKPQCIDLHRLTREEHELYNDLRDNRIRANLRLEQEHIGFDWVRARLDLLR
;
A
#
# COMPACT_ATOMS: atom_id res chain seq x y z
N MET A 1 17.06 5.04 33.88
CA MET A 1 18.02 4.03 33.39
C MET A 1 17.53 2.68 33.86
N ASP A 2 17.16 1.79 32.95
CA ASP A 2 16.67 0.44 33.29
C ASP A 2 17.77 -0.58 33.00
N LEU A 3 18.46 -1.03 34.06
CA LEU A 3 19.59 -1.94 33.96
C LEU A 3 19.19 -3.39 33.65
N THR A 4 17.89 -3.70 33.61
CA THR A 4 17.37 -5.02 33.24
C THR A 4 17.34 -5.23 31.71
N LYS A 5 17.51 -4.16 30.93
CA LYS A 5 17.52 -4.18 29.46
C LYS A 5 18.94 -4.37 28.93
N THR A 6 19.15 -5.43 28.14
CA THR A 6 20.48 -5.79 27.58
C THR A 6 20.42 -5.98 26.06
N GLY A 7 21.57 -5.80 25.40
CA GLY A 7 21.72 -5.92 23.94
C GLY A 7 21.42 -4.65 23.14
N VAL A 8 21.81 -4.65 21.85
CA VAL A 8 21.74 -3.49 20.94
C VAL A 8 20.29 -3.04 20.71
N GLY A 9 19.35 -3.97 20.61
CA GLY A 9 17.93 -3.67 20.37
C GLY A 9 17.22 -2.97 21.54
N GLN A 10 17.78 -3.01 22.75
CA GLN A 10 17.21 -2.37 23.94
C GLN A 10 18.07 -1.23 24.48
N PHE A 11 19.08 -0.80 23.70
CA PHE A 11 19.98 0.29 24.07
C PHE A 11 19.21 1.56 24.45
N SER A 12 18.28 2.01 23.61
CA SER A 12 17.50 3.22 23.89
C SER A 12 16.75 3.12 25.22
N ALA A 13 16.03 2.01 25.44
CA ALA A 13 15.27 1.77 26.67
C ALA A 13 16.16 1.73 27.91
N ARG A 14 17.36 1.11 27.83
CA ARG A 14 18.32 1.03 28.92
C ARG A 14 18.73 2.42 29.43
N TYR A 15 18.96 3.36 28.51
CA TYR A 15 19.42 4.71 28.84
C TYR A 15 18.30 5.75 28.93
N GLY A 16 17.03 5.35 28.75
CA GLY A 16 15.89 6.27 28.76
C GLY A 16 15.74 7.11 27.50
N PHE A 17 16.43 6.74 26.41
CA PHE A 17 16.20 7.33 25.09
C PHE A 17 14.94 6.73 24.45
N LEU A 18 14.33 7.50 23.55
CA LEU A 18 13.24 7.00 22.73
C LEU A 18 13.76 5.95 21.73
N GLY A 19 12.98 4.89 21.53
CA GLY A 19 13.22 3.94 20.45
C GLY A 19 12.92 4.58 19.09
N LYS A 20 13.46 3.99 18.00
CA LYS A 20 13.12 4.42 16.65
C LYS A 20 11.65 4.07 16.37
N PRO A 21 10.75 5.05 16.15
CA PRO A 21 9.34 4.77 15.93
C PRO A 21 9.13 4.18 14.53
N ILE A 22 8.07 3.38 14.38
CA ILE A 22 7.54 3.04 13.07
C ILE A 22 6.97 4.32 12.47
N ARG A 23 7.34 4.60 11.22
CA ARG A 23 6.93 5.81 10.49
C ARG A 23 6.04 5.43 9.32
N ILE A 24 5.03 6.26 9.09
CA ILE A 24 4.10 6.16 7.97
C ILE A 24 4.27 7.42 7.14
N ARG A 25 4.69 7.24 5.89
CA ARG A 25 4.81 8.32 4.91
C ARG A 25 3.54 8.38 4.08
N SER A 26 3.04 9.58 3.86
CA SER A 26 1.82 9.80 3.10
C SER A 26 1.85 11.16 2.40
N ARG A 27 1.16 11.27 1.28
CA ARG A 27 0.93 12.53 0.59
C ARG A 27 -0.55 12.84 0.51
N ILE A 28 -0.93 14.06 0.84
CA ILE A 28 -2.30 14.54 0.60
C ILE A 28 -2.46 14.80 -0.90
N LEU A 29 -3.54 14.30 -1.49
CA LEU A 29 -3.80 14.42 -2.92
C LEU A 29 -4.87 15.46 -3.25
N ASP A 30 -5.58 15.98 -2.25
CA ASP A 30 -6.56 17.06 -2.42
C ASP A 30 -6.00 18.40 -1.88
N PRO A 31 -5.83 19.43 -2.74
CA PRO A 31 -5.44 20.77 -2.30
C PRO A 31 -6.36 21.39 -1.23
N GLY A 32 -7.65 21.01 -1.21
CA GLY A 32 -8.63 21.45 -0.22
C GLY A 32 -8.46 20.82 1.16
N VAL A 33 -7.72 19.70 1.28
CA VAL A 33 -7.45 19.05 2.56
C VAL A 33 -6.15 19.62 3.15
N GLN A 34 -6.27 20.33 4.28
CA GLN A 34 -5.14 20.94 4.96
C GLN A 34 -4.68 20.07 6.13
N VAL A 35 -3.49 19.47 6.00
CA VAL A 35 -2.82 18.73 7.09
C VAL A 35 -1.69 19.52 7.73
N VAL A 36 -0.97 20.33 6.94
CA VAL A 36 0.03 21.29 7.42
C VAL A 36 -0.42 22.67 6.95
N PRO A 37 -0.69 23.62 7.86
CA PRO A 37 -1.19 24.95 7.49
C PRO A 37 -0.31 25.63 6.43
N GLY A 38 -0.94 26.04 5.32
CA GLY A 38 -0.28 26.79 4.25
C GLY A 38 0.50 25.95 3.24
N ILE A 39 0.49 24.62 3.38
CA ILE A 39 1.13 23.72 2.41
C ILE A 39 0.05 22.90 1.68
N SER A 40 -0.01 23.04 0.36
CA SER A 40 -0.90 22.26 -0.48
C SER A 40 -0.30 20.89 -0.77
N CYS A 41 -1.12 19.83 -0.66
CA CYS A 41 -0.74 18.46 -1.01
C CYS A 41 0.62 17.99 -0.45
N PRO A 42 0.93 18.21 0.84
CA PRO A 42 2.26 17.91 1.36
C PRO A 42 2.54 16.40 1.38
N ASP A 43 3.80 16.05 1.10
CA ASP A 43 4.39 14.75 1.43
C ASP A 43 4.93 14.83 2.86
N ILE A 44 4.34 14.04 3.76
CA ILE A 44 4.61 14.05 5.19
C ILE A 44 4.95 12.65 5.68
N THR A 45 5.77 12.58 6.72
CA THR A 45 6.03 11.34 7.46
C THR A 45 5.74 11.56 8.92
N LEU A 46 4.83 10.75 9.46
CA LEU A 46 4.45 10.76 10.87
C LEU A 46 4.85 9.45 11.53
N ASP A 47 5.06 9.43 12.84
CA ASP A 47 5.06 8.17 13.57
C ASP A 47 3.66 7.54 13.57
N ALA A 48 3.57 6.24 13.82
CA ALA A 48 2.33 5.49 13.77
C ALA A 48 1.25 6.02 14.73
N ASP A 49 1.63 6.49 15.93
CA ASP A 49 0.68 6.96 16.93
C ASP A 49 0.13 8.33 16.51
N SER A 50 0.97 9.24 16.03
CA SER A 50 0.55 10.52 15.43
C SER A 50 -0.36 10.34 14.22
N PHE A 51 -0.01 9.42 13.30
CA PHE A 51 -0.82 9.09 12.13
C PHE A 51 -2.20 8.55 12.53
N SER A 52 -2.28 7.72 13.58
CA SER A 52 -3.54 7.15 14.07
C SER A 52 -4.52 8.19 14.62
N GLN A 53 -4.02 9.37 15.01
CA GLN A 53 -4.81 10.45 15.59
C GLN A 53 -5.25 11.50 14.56
N LEU A 54 -4.87 11.35 13.28
CA LEU A 54 -5.23 12.28 12.23
C LEU A 54 -6.75 12.45 12.11
N LYS A 55 -7.18 13.70 12.06
CA LYS A 55 -8.57 14.12 11.82
C LYS A 55 -8.61 14.85 10.49
N LEU A 56 -8.59 14.08 9.41
CA LEU A 56 -8.64 14.58 8.05
C LEU A 56 -10.01 14.32 7.44
N GLU A 57 -10.48 15.26 6.62
CA GLU A 57 -11.66 15.11 5.77
C GLU A 57 -11.32 14.38 4.47
N VAL A 58 -10.63 13.24 4.59
CA VAL A 58 -10.37 12.34 3.46
C VAL A 58 -11.43 11.25 3.42
N ARG A 59 -11.95 10.99 2.22
CA ARG A 59 -12.88 9.91 1.91
C ARG A 59 -12.16 8.68 1.38
N ARG A 60 -11.01 8.88 0.74
CA ARG A 60 -10.28 7.82 0.04
C ARG A 60 -8.81 7.79 0.39
N VAL A 61 -8.28 6.58 0.56
CA VAL A 61 -6.87 6.33 0.83
C VAL A 61 -6.34 5.32 -0.15
N PHE A 62 -5.30 5.71 -0.89
CA PHE A 62 -4.53 4.82 -1.73
C PHE A 62 -3.31 4.31 -0.95
N ILE A 63 -2.92 3.06 -1.14
CA ILE A 63 -1.75 2.45 -0.52
C ILE A 63 -0.90 1.85 -1.63
N THR A 64 0.40 2.13 -1.62
CA THR A 64 1.34 1.57 -2.59
C THR A 64 2.72 1.34 -1.99
N GLU A 65 3.47 0.39 -2.56
CA GLU A 65 4.79 -0.03 -2.05
C GLU A 65 5.96 0.46 -2.91
N ASN A 66 5.67 0.95 -4.12
CA ASN A 66 6.67 1.52 -5.01
C ASN A 66 6.75 3.04 -4.83
N GLU A 67 7.96 3.54 -4.58
CA GLU A 67 8.18 4.97 -4.32
C GLU A 67 7.96 5.82 -5.57
N THR A 68 8.33 5.32 -6.76
CA THR A 68 8.09 6.02 -8.03
C THR A 68 6.60 6.28 -8.22
N ASN A 69 5.76 5.26 -8.00
CA ASN A 69 4.31 5.40 -8.12
C ASN A 69 3.73 6.31 -7.04
N PHE A 70 4.23 6.23 -5.81
CA PHE A 70 3.86 7.16 -4.73
C PHE A 70 4.13 8.62 -5.12
N LEU A 71 5.30 8.90 -5.70
CA LEU A 71 5.71 10.24 -6.11
C LEU A 71 4.94 10.72 -7.35
N ALA A 72 4.67 9.83 -8.31
CA ALA A 72 3.97 10.19 -9.55
C ALA A 72 2.44 10.29 -9.39
N PHE A 73 1.86 9.73 -8.32
CA PHE A 73 0.41 9.62 -8.17
C PHE A 73 -0.34 10.96 -8.33
N PRO A 74 -1.39 11.05 -9.17
CA PRO A 74 -2.03 12.34 -9.45
C PRO A 74 -2.79 12.89 -8.25
N CYS A 75 -3.09 14.19 -8.27
CA CYS A 75 -4.04 14.79 -7.34
C CYS A 75 -5.44 14.21 -7.54
N VAL A 76 -6.09 13.84 -6.44
CA VAL A 76 -7.44 13.26 -6.40
C VAL A 76 -8.18 13.90 -5.23
N SER A 77 -9.39 14.42 -5.49
CA SER A 77 -10.17 15.09 -4.45
C SER A 77 -10.57 14.12 -3.33
N GLY A 78 -10.66 14.64 -2.10
CA GLY A 78 -10.95 13.92 -0.87
C GLY A 78 -9.97 12.78 -0.57
N SER A 79 -8.76 12.80 -1.13
CA SER A 79 -7.88 11.63 -1.13
C SER A 79 -6.51 11.89 -0.54
N MET A 80 -5.88 10.80 -0.09
CA MET A 80 -4.46 10.75 0.21
C MET A 80 -3.86 9.42 -0.26
N ILE A 81 -2.54 9.39 -0.43
CA ILE A 81 -1.79 8.17 -0.69
C ILE A 81 -0.81 7.89 0.44
N VAL A 82 -0.71 6.63 0.84
CA VAL A 82 0.20 6.13 1.86
C VAL A 82 1.25 5.26 1.17
N PHE A 83 2.51 5.53 1.49
CA PHE A 83 3.62 4.66 1.11
C PHE A 83 3.80 3.59 2.19
N GLY A 84 3.62 2.32 1.82
CA GLY A 84 3.72 1.18 2.73
C GLY A 84 4.66 0.14 2.16
N SER A 85 5.73 -0.22 2.86
CA SER A 85 6.76 -1.13 2.35
C SER A 85 6.51 -2.60 2.75
N GLY A 86 5.27 -3.09 2.67
CA GLY A 86 4.91 -4.49 2.96
C GLY A 86 5.01 -4.96 4.41
N TYR A 87 5.59 -4.14 5.30
CA TYR A 87 5.76 -4.37 6.72
C TYR A 87 5.16 -3.22 7.51
N GLY A 88 4.40 -3.53 8.57
CA GLY A 88 3.82 -2.51 9.45
C GLY A 88 2.33 -2.25 9.27
N TRP A 89 1.57 -3.18 8.69
CA TRP A 89 0.09 -3.11 8.70
C TRP A 89 -0.47 -3.03 10.12
N GLU A 90 0.21 -3.58 11.11
CA GLU A 90 -0.15 -3.41 12.53
C GLU A 90 -0.09 -1.94 12.98
N ALA A 91 0.91 -1.19 12.51
CA ALA A 91 1.04 0.23 12.80
C ALA A 91 -0.05 1.03 12.06
N LEU A 92 -0.33 0.67 10.80
CA LEU A 92 -1.41 1.29 10.03
C LEU A 92 -2.79 0.96 10.63
N ALA A 93 -2.99 -0.26 11.14
CA ALA A 93 -4.23 -0.73 11.76
C ALA A 93 -4.60 0.02 13.04
N LYS A 94 -3.64 0.72 13.68
CA LYS A 94 -3.96 1.66 14.77
C LYS A 94 -4.81 2.83 14.29
N ALA A 95 -4.67 3.22 13.01
CA ALA A 95 -5.44 4.29 12.40
C ALA A 95 -6.86 3.83 12.04
N ARG A 96 -7.70 3.64 13.06
CA ARG A 96 -9.12 3.24 12.90
C ARG A 96 -9.92 4.19 12.01
N TRP A 97 -9.44 5.42 11.81
CA TRP A 97 -10.05 6.35 10.89
C TRP A 97 -10.04 5.86 9.43
N LEU A 98 -9.19 4.90 9.07
CA LEU A 98 -9.20 4.26 7.75
C LEU A 98 -10.43 3.36 7.53
N GLU A 99 -11.09 2.90 8.59
CA GLU A 99 -12.31 2.07 8.51
C GLU A 99 -13.49 2.83 7.90
N ARG A 100 -13.50 4.17 8.00
CA ARG A 100 -14.52 5.04 7.38
C ARG A 100 -14.15 5.54 5.98
N CYS A 101 -12.98 5.16 5.48
CA CYS A 101 -12.50 5.57 4.17
C CYS A 101 -12.61 4.41 3.18
N GLU A 102 -12.78 4.73 1.90
CA GLU A 102 -12.52 3.80 0.82
C GLU A 102 -11.00 3.59 0.74
N VAL A 103 -10.56 2.34 0.85
CA VAL A 103 -9.12 2.03 0.82
C VAL A 103 -8.81 1.22 -0.43
N TYR A 104 -7.85 1.73 -1.21
CA TYR A 104 -7.38 1.11 -2.43
C TYR A 104 -5.92 0.71 -2.28
N TYR A 105 -5.59 -0.53 -2.61
CA TYR A 105 -4.21 -1.01 -2.63
C TYR A 105 -3.74 -1.21 -4.07
N TRP A 106 -2.59 -0.63 -4.40
CA TRP A 106 -1.93 -0.79 -5.68
C TRP A 106 -0.56 -1.42 -5.45
N GLY A 107 -0.47 -2.71 -5.81
CA GLY A 107 0.72 -3.54 -5.79
C GLY A 107 1.04 -4.10 -7.18
N ASP A 108 2.11 -4.89 -7.25
CA ASP A 108 2.50 -5.66 -8.43
C ASP A 108 1.48 -6.76 -8.75
N ILE A 109 1.35 -7.12 -10.03
CA ILE A 109 0.63 -8.33 -10.43
C ILE A 109 1.62 -9.50 -10.46
N ASP A 110 1.87 -10.05 -9.27
CA ASP A 110 2.65 -11.24 -9.01
C ASP A 110 2.17 -11.95 -7.73
N THR A 111 2.82 -13.03 -7.32
CA THR A 111 2.37 -13.77 -6.15
C THR A 111 2.62 -13.03 -4.82
N HIS A 112 3.63 -12.17 -4.72
CA HIS A 112 3.89 -11.35 -3.53
C HIS A 112 2.89 -10.21 -3.38
N GLY A 113 2.55 -9.50 -4.45
CA GLY A 113 1.59 -8.39 -4.44
C GLY A 113 0.22 -8.85 -3.95
N PHE A 114 -0.26 -10.00 -4.43
CA PHE A 114 -1.50 -10.60 -3.91
C PHE A 114 -1.37 -11.07 -2.44
N ALA A 115 -0.21 -11.59 -2.03
CA ALA A 115 0.00 -11.97 -0.64
C ALA A 115 0.02 -10.75 0.30
N ILE A 116 0.49 -9.60 -0.18
CA ILE A 116 0.46 -8.35 0.58
C ILE A 116 -0.96 -7.81 0.67
N LEU A 117 -1.73 -7.86 -0.41
CA LEU A 117 -3.16 -7.54 -0.41
C LEU A 117 -3.94 -8.41 0.60
N ASP A 118 -3.71 -9.74 0.62
CA ASP A 118 -4.35 -10.63 1.59
C ASP A 118 -4.01 -10.23 3.04
N LYS A 119 -2.73 -9.96 3.32
CA LYS A 119 -2.28 -9.50 4.65
C LYS A 119 -2.90 -8.16 5.03
N LEU A 120 -3.03 -7.22 4.10
CA LEU A 120 -3.66 -5.94 4.35
C LEU A 120 -5.15 -6.10 4.66
N ARG A 121 -5.85 -6.98 3.92
CA ARG A 121 -7.27 -7.31 4.16
C ARG A 121 -7.54 -8.03 5.47
N LYS A 122 -6.53 -8.61 6.12
CA LYS A 122 -6.65 -9.08 7.50
C LYS A 122 -7.01 -7.93 8.47
N TYR A 123 -6.49 -6.72 8.21
CA TYR A 123 -6.72 -5.54 9.05
C TYR A 123 -7.85 -4.66 8.51
N PHE A 124 -7.96 -4.55 7.18
CA PHE A 124 -8.96 -3.73 6.50
C PHE A 124 -9.70 -4.57 5.45
N PRO A 125 -10.72 -5.35 5.85
CA PRO A 125 -11.41 -6.28 4.95
C PRO A 125 -12.07 -5.63 3.73
N HIS A 126 -12.35 -4.32 3.80
CA HIS A 126 -12.98 -3.53 2.74
C HIS A 126 -12.00 -2.98 1.68
N VAL A 127 -10.71 -3.30 1.78
CA VAL A 127 -9.71 -2.85 0.80
C VAL A 127 -10.00 -3.41 -0.60
N THR A 128 -10.01 -2.51 -1.58
CA THR A 128 -10.15 -2.86 -3.00
C THR A 128 -8.78 -2.78 -3.70
N SER A 129 -8.47 -3.71 -4.60
CA SER A 129 -7.25 -3.62 -5.41
C SER A 129 -7.42 -2.59 -6.53
N LEU A 130 -6.35 -1.86 -6.85
CA LEU A 130 -6.30 -0.88 -7.95
C LEU A 130 -5.33 -1.39 -9.01
N SER A 131 -5.82 -1.58 -10.24
CA SER A 131 -5.00 -2.01 -11.39
C SER A 131 -4.29 -3.36 -11.18
N MET A 132 -4.87 -4.25 -10.36
CA MET A 132 -4.38 -5.62 -10.14
C MET A 132 -5.35 -6.67 -10.71
N ASP A 133 -5.88 -6.39 -11.90
CA ASP A 133 -6.84 -7.23 -12.61
C ASP A 133 -6.25 -7.84 -13.88
N ARG A 134 -6.93 -8.86 -14.42
CA ARG A 134 -6.48 -9.58 -15.61
C ARG A 134 -6.39 -8.69 -16.83
N ASP A 135 -7.32 -7.74 -16.97
CA ASP A 135 -7.35 -6.81 -18.10
C ASP A 135 -6.09 -5.94 -18.09
N THR A 136 -5.71 -5.43 -16.92
CA THR A 136 -4.47 -4.69 -16.71
C THR A 136 -3.26 -5.56 -17.02
N LEU A 137 -3.23 -6.80 -16.53
CA LEU A 137 -2.13 -7.71 -16.82
C LEU A 137 -1.95 -7.92 -18.33
N GLN A 138 -3.04 -8.18 -19.07
CA GLN A 138 -2.99 -8.45 -20.51
C GLN A 138 -2.63 -7.21 -21.32
N ALA A 139 -3.13 -6.04 -20.94
CA ALA A 139 -2.85 -4.77 -21.61
C ALA A 139 -1.35 -4.42 -21.62
N TYR A 140 -0.58 -4.92 -20.64
CA TYR A 140 0.85 -4.67 -20.51
C TYR A 140 1.69 -5.95 -20.71
N SER A 141 1.22 -6.86 -21.55
CA SER A 141 1.92 -8.14 -21.83
C SER A 141 3.33 -8.00 -22.38
N GLU A 142 3.62 -6.92 -23.10
CA GLU A 142 4.97 -6.60 -23.59
C GLU A 142 5.96 -6.23 -22.48
N LEU A 143 5.46 -5.85 -21.30
CA LEU A 143 6.25 -5.40 -20.15
C LEU A 143 6.30 -6.45 -19.02
N TRP A 144 5.84 -7.68 -19.28
CA TRP A 144 5.92 -8.77 -18.31
C TRP A 144 7.38 -9.14 -18.00
N GLY A 145 7.71 -9.11 -16.72
CA GLY A 145 8.96 -9.57 -16.16
C GLY A 145 8.87 -11.01 -15.63
N ILE A 146 9.84 -11.33 -14.77
CA ILE A 146 9.98 -12.63 -14.12
C ILE A 146 10.04 -12.41 -12.60
N GLU A 147 9.24 -13.17 -11.87
CA GLU A 147 9.28 -13.25 -10.41
C GLU A 147 10.36 -14.24 -9.98
N ASP A 148 11.47 -13.76 -9.40
CA ASP A 148 12.59 -14.62 -9.03
C ASP A 148 12.24 -15.68 -7.97
N LYS A 149 11.35 -15.32 -7.04
CA LYS A 149 11.00 -16.15 -5.87
C LYS A 149 9.49 -16.13 -5.62
N PRO A 150 8.68 -16.84 -6.42
CA PRO A 150 7.24 -16.85 -6.24
C PRO A 150 6.84 -17.45 -4.90
N GLN A 151 5.77 -16.92 -4.32
CA GLN A 151 5.07 -17.45 -3.17
C GLN A 151 3.97 -18.42 -3.61
N CYS A 152 4.05 -19.63 -3.09
CA CYS A 152 3.00 -20.63 -3.21
C CYS A 152 2.34 -20.84 -1.84
N ILE A 153 1.40 -19.96 -1.50
CA ILE A 153 0.61 -20.04 -0.26
C ILE A 153 -0.88 -19.89 -0.59
N ASP A 154 -1.74 -20.34 0.31
CA ASP A 154 -3.18 -20.15 0.12
C ASP A 154 -3.62 -18.79 0.68
N LEU A 155 -4.18 -17.98 -0.22
CA LEU A 155 -4.67 -16.62 0.06
C LEU A 155 -6.19 -16.67 0.18
N HIS A 156 -6.70 -16.38 1.38
CA HIS A 156 -8.09 -16.64 1.76
C HIS A 156 -8.97 -15.38 1.74
N ARG A 157 -8.38 -14.20 1.54
CA ARG A 157 -9.06 -12.89 1.60
C ARG A 157 -9.07 -12.19 0.24
N LEU A 158 -8.70 -12.88 -0.82
CA LEU A 158 -8.83 -12.38 -2.18
C LEU A 158 -10.30 -12.45 -2.65
N THR A 159 -10.69 -11.58 -3.57
CA THR A 159 -11.94 -11.77 -4.31
C THR A 159 -11.81 -12.97 -5.23
N ARG A 160 -12.92 -13.43 -5.81
CA ARG A 160 -12.90 -14.55 -6.76
C ARG A 160 -11.98 -14.25 -7.95
N GLU A 161 -12.13 -13.07 -8.54
CA GLU A 161 -11.40 -12.64 -9.72
C GLU A 161 -9.89 -12.50 -9.44
N GLU A 162 -9.53 -11.94 -8.27
CA GLU A 162 -8.13 -11.86 -7.83
C GLU A 162 -7.54 -13.24 -7.53
N HIS A 163 -8.32 -14.13 -6.91
CA HIS A 163 -7.89 -15.49 -6.61
C HIS A 163 -7.68 -16.33 -7.88
N GLU A 164 -8.54 -16.16 -8.89
CA GLU A 164 -8.35 -16.78 -10.21
C GLU A 164 -7.06 -16.30 -10.87
N LEU A 165 -6.80 -14.99 -10.87
CA LEU A 165 -5.56 -14.43 -11.41
C LEU A 165 -4.33 -14.91 -10.62
N TYR A 166 -4.40 -14.89 -9.29
CA TYR A 166 -3.34 -15.40 -8.42
C TYR A 166 -2.99 -16.86 -8.72
N ASN A 167 -3.99 -17.73 -8.91
CA ASN A 167 -3.74 -19.14 -9.25
C ASN A 167 -3.11 -19.30 -10.63
N ASP A 168 -3.50 -18.48 -11.61
CA ASP A 168 -2.89 -18.51 -12.93
C ASP A 168 -1.40 -18.12 -12.90
N LEU A 169 -1.03 -17.18 -12.01
CA LEU A 169 0.36 -16.77 -11.78
C LEU A 169 1.12 -17.86 -11.01
N ARG A 170 0.62 -18.27 -9.84
CA ARG A 170 1.24 -19.26 -8.94
C ARG A 170 1.44 -20.62 -9.61
N ASP A 171 0.47 -21.05 -10.40
CA ASP A 171 0.51 -22.36 -11.10
C ASP A 171 1.15 -22.25 -12.50
N ASN A 172 1.71 -21.08 -12.85
CA ASN A 172 2.40 -20.83 -14.13
C ASN A 172 1.55 -21.12 -15.38
N ARG A 173 0.23 -20.87 -15.32
CA ARG A 173 -0.71 -21.19 -16.41
C ARG A 173 -0.60 -20.24 -17.60
N ILE A 174 -0.12 -19.02 -17.38
CA ILE A 174 0.09 -18.01 -18.43
C ILE A 174 1.54 -18.05 -18.92
N ARG A 175 2.50 -17.90 -17.99
CA ARG A 175 3.94 -17.95 -18.23
C ARG A 175 4.64 -18.36 -16.93
N ALA A 176 5.79 -19.01 -17.04
CA ALA A 176 6.63 -19.33 -15.89
C ALA A 176 7.06 -18.04 -15.17
N ASN A 177 6.81 -17.99 -13.86
CA ASN A 177 7.17 -16.92 -12.94
C ASN A 177 6.73 -15.55 -13.45
N LEU A 178 5.51 -15.43 -13.97
CA LEU A 178 5.03 -14.16 -14.53
C LEU A 178 4.95 -13.07 -13.45
N ARG A 179 5.45 -11.88 -13.76
CA ARG A 179 5.27 -10.66 -12.96
C ARG A 179 5.00 -9.46 -13.85
N LEU A 180 4.08 -8.58 -13.43
CA LEU A 180 3.99 -7.22 -13.95
C LEU A 180 4.23 -6.24 -12.80
N GLU A 181 5.34 -5.49 -12.90
CA GLU A 181 5.64 -4.44 -11.92
C GLU A 181 4.66 -3.28 -12.08
N GLN A 182 4.16 -2.76 -10.97
CA GLN A 182 3.18 -1.68 -10.97
C GLN A 182 3.71 -0.38 -11.61
N GLU A 183 5.03 -0.17 -11.64
CA GLU A 183 5.67 0.98 -12.28
C GLU A 183 5.67 0.91 -13.81
N HIS A 184 5.43 -0.27 -14.39
CA HIS A 184 5.27 -0.45 -15.83
C HIS A 184 3.88 -0.08 -16.33
N ILE A 185 2.89 0.06 -15.43
CA ILE A 185 1.54 0.46 -15.80
C ILE A 185 1.55 1.94 -16.16
N GLY A 186 1.22 2.24 -17.41
CA GLY A 186 1.20 3.59 -17.95
C GLY A 186 0.29 4.54 -17.17
N PHE A 187 0.76 5.78 -17.01
CA PHE A 187 0.07 6.78 -16.19
C PHE A 187 -1.37 7.08 -16.67
N ASP A 188 -1.62 7.01 -17.97
CA ASP A 188 -2.96 7.17 -18.55
C ASP A 188 -3.95 6.11 -18.08
N TRP A 189 -3.49 4.87 -17.93
CA TRP A 189 -4.31 3.78 -17.39
C TRP A 189 -4.70 4.04 -15.94
N VAL A 190 -3.74 4.49 -15.13
CA VAL A 190 -3.98 4.85 -13.73
C VAL A 190 -5.00 5.99 -13.65
N ARG A 191 -4.83 7.05 -14.46
CA ARG A 191 -5.80 8.16 -14.52
C ARG A 191 -7.20 7.68 -14.92
N ALA A 192 -7.31 6.85 -15.94
CA ALA A 192 -8.59 6.29 -16.37
C ALA A 192 -9.26 5.48 -15.26
N ARG A 193 -8.50 4.65 -14.53
CA ARG A 193 -9.03 3.88 -13.38
C ARG A 193 -9.47 4.80 -12.24
N LEU A 194 -8.73 5.87 -11.95
CA LEU A 194 -9.08 6.84 -10.91
C LEU A 194 -10.34 7.65 -11.27
N ASP A 195 -10.57 7.92 -12.56
CA ASP A 195 -11.76 8.63 -13.02
C ASP A 195 -13.05 7.83 -12.84
N LEU A 196 -12.96 6.49 -12.83
CA LEU A 196 -14.09 5.61 -12.49
C LEU A 196 -14.46 5.64 -11.01
N LEU A 197 -13.60 6.22 -10.17
CA LEU A 197 -13.85 6.38 -8.73
C LEU A 197 -14.46 7.76 -8.40
N ARG A 198 -14.77 8.59 -9.38
CA ARG A 198 -15.33 9.94 -9.16
C ARG A 198 -16.82 9.93 -8.87
#